data_AF-A0A971XT89-F1
#
_entry.id   AF-A0A971XT89-F1
#
_cell.length_a   1.000
_cell.length_b   1.000
_cell.length_c   1.000
_cell.angle_alpha   90.00
_cell.angle_beta   90.00
_cell.angle_gamma   90.00
#
_symmetry.space_group_name_H-M   'P 1'
#
loop_
_entity.id
_entity.type
_entity.pdbx_description
1 polymer ?
#
loop_
_entity_poly.entity_id
_entity_poly.type
_entity_poly.pdbx_seq_one_letter_code
_entity_poly.pdbx_strand_id
1 'polypeptide(L)'
;PVSGAEHELAHFWEIRGLAHGRMFYHGDKVAIGTILMTEMYQQVLALKPENLDWEKVYAERLPVAEYKEMLQRDFAEAWEALYSPNWEDTKTQELARRTGELVIPNWDRIQKEVPKSLLPMDAIREYLSALGLCQNPQELGIEAEWVEASLRSGREMKPHRYTIMDLAAEMGCLDSISRGILEKALG
;
A
#
# COMPACT_ATOMS: atom_id res chain seq x y z
N PRO A 1 5.91 -11.50 12.28
CA PRO A 1 5.02 -11.89 11.15
C PRO A 1 5.83 -11.88 9.84
N VAL A 2 5.46 -12.71 8.85
CA VAL A 2 6.19 -12.88 7.57
C VAL A 2 5.46 -12.26 6.36
N SER A 3 4.42 -11.45 6.60
CA SER A 3 3.56 -10.88 5.55
C SER A 3 2.98 -9.53 5.99
N GLY A 4 3.30 -8.47 5.24
CA GLY A 4 2.80 -7.10 5.34
C GLY A 4 2.19 -6.61 4.02
N ALA A 5 2.32 -5.30 3.75
CA ALA A 5 1.73 -4.65 2.57
C ALA A 5 2.28 -5.17 1.24
N GLU A 6 3.53 -5.67 1.22
CA GLU A 6 4.11 -6.29 0.03
C GLU A 6 3.33 -7.53 -0.43
N HIS A 7 2.75 -8.27 0.51
CA HIS A 7 1.87 -9.40 0.20
C HIS A 7 0.46 -8.94 -0.22
N GLU A 8 -0.01 -7.80 0.29
CA GLU A 8 -1.30 -7.24 -0.11
C GLU A 8 -1.28 -6.82 -1.58
N LEU A 9 -0.19 -6.16 -2.02
CA LEU A 9 0.05 -5.88 -3.43
C LEU A 9 0.16 -7.17 -4.25
N ALA A 10 0.94 -8.14 -3.76
CA ALA A 10 1.09 -9.42 -4.45
C ALA A 10 -0.26 -10.11 -4.68
N HIS A 11 -1.08 -10.24 -3.62
CA HIS A 11 -2.43 -10.80 -3.68
C HIS A 11 -3.35 -10.04 -4.65
N PHE A 12 -3.28 -8.70 -4.65
CA PHE A 12 -4.03 -7.85 -5.57
C PHE A 12 -3.69 -8.19 -7.02
N TRP A 13 -2.39 -8.33 -7.34
CA TRP A 13 -1.95 -8.68 -8.69
C TRP A 13 -2.25 -10.14 -9.07
N GLU A 14 -2.35 -11.09 -8.14
CA GLU A 14 -2.80 -12.46 -8.49
C GLU A 14 -4.27 -12.45 -8.89
N ILE A 15 -5.12 -11.72 -8.14
CA ILE A 15 -6.54 -11.60 -8.47
C ILE A 15 -6.72 -10.92 -9.83
N ARG A 16 -6.03 -9.80 -10.07
CA ARG A 16 -6.06 -9.10 -11.36
C ARG A 16 -5.50 -9.96 -12.48
N GLY A 17 -4.38 -10.65 -12.25
CA GLY A 17 -3.78 -11.58 -13.20
C GLY A 17 -4.73 -12.68 -13.62
N LEU A 18 -5.34 -13.37 -12.64
CA LEU A 18 -6.27 -14.47 -12.89
C LEU A 18 -7.48 -14.02 -13.72
N ALA A 19 -8.04 -12.84 -13.42
CA ALA A 19 -9.14 -12.27 -14.20
C ALA A 19 -8.77 -12.00 -15.68
N HIS A 20 -7.47 -11.88 -16.00
CA HIS A 20 -6.95 -11.66 -17.36
C HIS A 20 -6.23 -12.90 -17.92
N GLY A 21 -6.40 -14.08 -17.31
CA GLY A 21 -5.76 -15.32 -17.76
C GLY A 21 -4.24 -15.34 -17.59
N ARG A 22 -3.68 -14.50 -16.72
CA ARG A 22 -2.24 -14.42 -16.40
C ARG A 22 -1.97 -15.07 -15.04
N MET A 23 -0.89 -15.85 -14.96
CA MET A 23 -0.37 -16.37 -13.69
C MET A 23 1.02 -15.82 -13.44
N PHE A 24 1.24 -15.38 -12.21
CA PHE A 24 2.54 -14.92 -11.73
C PHE A 24 2.96 -15.81 -10.56
N TYR A 25 4.25 -16.14 -10.46
CA TYR A 25 4.75 -16.78 -9.25
C TYR A 25 4.58 -15.84 -8.05
N HIS A 26 4.17 -16.40 -6.91
CA HIS A 26 3.89 -15.60 -5.71
C HIS A 26 5.14 -14.86 -5.22
N GLY A 27 6.30 -15.53 -5.22
CA GLY A 27 7.57 -14.96 -4.80
C GLY A 27 7.98 -13.73 -5.62
N ASP A 28 7.82 -13.77 -6.95
CA ASP A 28 8.20 -12.66 -7.84
C ASP A 28 7.37 -11.42 -7.55
N LYS A 29 6.07 -11.57 -7.35
CA LYS A 29 5.19 -10.46 -6.96
C LYS A 29 5.56 -9.89 -5.58
N VAL A 30 5.84 -10.76 -4.61
CA VAL A 30 6.26 -10.32 -3.27
C VAL A 30 7.59 -9.58 -3.33
N ALA A 31 8.52 -9.98 -4.20
CA ALA A 31 9.77 -9.27 -4.44
C ALA A 31 9.53 -7.84 -4.97
N ILE A 32 8.67 -7.67 -5.99
CA ILE A 32 8.29 -6.35 -6.50
C ILE A 32 7.57 -5.54 -5.42
N GLY A 33 6.61 -6.14 -4.71
CA GLY A 33 5.91 -5.49 -3.59
C GLY A 33 6.87 -5.02 -2.50
N THR A 34 7.94 -5.77 -2.23
CA THR A 34 8.96 -5.42 -1.24
C THR A 34 9.71 -4.16 -1.66
N ILE A 35 10.07 -4.02 -2.94
CA ILE A 35 10.67 -2.77 -3.46
C ILE A 35 9.72 -1.60 -3.28
N LEU A 36 8.48 -1.71 -3.74
CA LEU A 36 7.51 -0.61 -3.69
C LEU A 36 7.20 -0.20 -2.24
N MET A 37 7.05 -1.18 -1.34
CA MET A 37 6.77 -0.90 0.07
C MET A 37 7.98 -0.36 0.82
N THR A 38 9.21 -0.82 0.55
CA THR A 38 10.41 -0.23 1.15
C THR A 38 10.54 1.25 0.76
N GLU A 39 10.26 1.61 -0.49
CA GLU A 39 10.23 3.02 -0.93
C GLU A 39 9.13 3.81 -0.19
N MET A 40 7.92 3.25 -0.06
CA MET A 40 6.83 3.89 0.71
C MET A 40 7.21 4.09 2.18
N TYR A 41 7.81 3.09 2.84
CA TYR A 41 8.32 3.22 4.21
C TYR A 41 9.34 4.35 4.31
N GLN A 42 10.31 4.42 3.39
CA GLN A 42 11.32 5.48 3.40
C GLN A 42 10.69 6.87 3.26
N GLN A 43 9.75 7.04 2.33
CA GLN A 43 9.09 8.33 2.11
C GLN A 43 8.19 8.73 3.29
N VAL A 44 7.39 7.82 3.83
CA VAL A 44 6.53 8.09 5.00
C VAL A 44 7.36 8.42 6.23
N LEU A 45 8.42 7.64 6.52
CA LEU A 45 9.27 7.87 7.69
C LEU A 45 10.13 9.14 7.58
N ALA A 46 10.32 9.69 6.38
CA ALA A 46 10.98 10.97 6.17
C ALA A 46 10.07 12.18 6.47
N LEU A 47 8.75 11.96 6.64
CA LEU A 47 7.81 13.01 7.02
C LEU A 47 7.91 13.39 8.49
N LYS A 48 7.33 14.54 8.80
CA LYS A 48 7.16 15.10 10.14
C LYS A 48 5.67 15.27 10.42
N PRO A 49 5.02 14.33 11.14
CA PRO A 49 3.60 14.37 11.47
C PRO A 49 3.16 15.70 12.10
N GLU A 50 4.02 16.34 12.87
CA GLU A 50 3.77 17.64 13.51
C GLU A 50 3.59 18.79 12.50
N ASN A 51 4.09 18.61 11.27
CA ASN A 51 3.98 19.61 10.21
C ASN A 51 2.79 19.35 9.27
N LEU A 52 2.03 18.26 9.47
CA LEU A 52 0.85 17.97 8.67
C LEU A 52 -0.35 18.79 9.16
N ASP A 53 -1.13 19.31 8.22
CA ASP A 53 -2.45 19.88 8.51
C ASP A 53 -3.46 18.74 8.68
N TRP A 54 -3.51 18.18 9.89
CA TRP A 54 -4.36 17.04 10.20
C TRP A 54 -5.85 17.33 10.01
N GLU A 55 -6.32 18.54 10.32
CA GLU A 55 -7.73 18.88 10.10
C GLU A 55 -8.08 18.85 8.61
N LYS A 56 -7.19 19.36 7.76
CA LYS A 56 -7.35 19.24 6.32
C LYS A 56 -7.32 17.78 5.86
N VAL A 57 -6.35 16.99 6.32
CA VAL A 57 -6.25 15.55 6.00
C VAL A 57 -7.56 14.81 6.35
N TYR A 58 -8.14 15.09 7.51
CA TYR A 58 -9.40 14.46 7.92
C TYR A 58 -10.59 14.94 7.10
N ALA A 59 -10.65 16.25 6.79
CA ALA A 59 -11.73 16.84 6.00
C ALA A 59 -11.73 16.38 4.54
N GLU A 60 -10.56 16.02 3.99
CA GLU A 60 -10.40 15.56 2.60
C GLU A 60 -10.57 14.04 2.45
N ARG A 61 -10.88 13.30 3.53
CA ARG A 61 -11.17 11.85 3.43
C ARG A 61 -12.43 11.62 2.59
N LEU A 62 -12.34 10.66 1.67
CA LEU A 62 -13.49 10.24 0.88
C LEU A 62 -14.63 9.75 1.79
N PRO A 63 -15.89 10.16 1.53
CA PRO A 63 -17.04 9.53 2.14
C PRO A 63 -17.06 8.02 1.87
N VAL A 64 -17.60 7.23 2.79
CA VAL A 64 -17.63 5.74 2.67
C VAL A 64 -18.23 5.27 1.35
N ALA A 65 -19.26 5.96 0.85
CA ALA A 65 -19.88 5.64 -0.43
C ALA A 65 -18.91 5.82 -1.62
N GLU A 66 -18.22 6.96 -1.69
CA GLU A 66 -17.22 7.24 -2.74
C GLU A 66 -16.00 6.32 -2.62
N TYR A 67 -15.58 6.04 -1.39
CA TYR A 67 -14.52 5.06 -1.12
C TYR A 67 -14.92 3.67 -1.64
N LYS A 68 -16.16 3.24 -1.41
CA LYS A 68 -16.70 1.97 -1.92
C LYS A 68 -16.70 1.92 -3.45
N GLU A 69 -17.12 2.99 -4.12
CA GLU A 69 -17.08 3.08 -5.59
C GLU A 69 -15.65 2.97 -6.14
N MET A 70 -14.68 3.62 -5.48
CA MET A 70 -13.27 3.48 -5.80
C MET A 70 -12.80 2.01 -5.70
N LEU A 71 -13.17 1.32 -4.63
CA LEU A 71 -12.81 -0.09 -4.44
C LEU A 71 -13.51 -1.02 -5.43
N GLN A 72 -14.77 -0.77 -5.75
CA GLN A 72 -15.49 -1.52 -6.79
C GLN A 72 -14.81 -1.42 -8.15
N ARG A 73 -14.30 -0.23 -8.51
CA ARG A 73 -13.50 -0.04 -9.72
C ARG A 73 -12.15 -0.76 -9.64
N ASP A 74 -11.46 -0.59 -8.52
CA ASP A 74 -10.07 -1.07 -8.33
C ASP A 74 -9.98 -2.58 -8.10
N PHE A 75 -11.00 -3.24 -7.57
CA PHE A 75 -11.08 -4.70 -7.45
C PHE A 75 -11.91 -5.35 -8.55
N ALA A 76 -12.74 -4.57 -9.26
CA ALA A 76 -13.69 -5.07 -10.25
C ALA A 76 -14.52 -6.24 -9.68
N GLU A 77 -14.65 -7.34 -10.42
CA GLU A 77 -15.42 -8.53 -10.03
C GLU A 77 -14.97 -9.14 -8.69
N ALA A 78 -13.71 -8.92 -8.28
CA ALA A 78 -13.20 -9.45 -7.01
C ALA A 78 -13.73 -8.70 -5.78
N TRP A 79 -14.32 -7.51 -5.95
CA TRP A 79 -14.88 -6.73 -4.85
C TRP A 79 -15.91 -7.52 -4.05
N GLU A 80 -16.81 -8.23 -4.73
CA GLU A 80 -17.89 -9.00 -4.10
C GLU A 80 -17.36 -10.10 -3.16
N ALA A 81 -16.16 -10.64 -3.43
CA ALA A 81 -15.51 -11.63 -2.58
C ALA A 81 -14.81 -11.01 -1.36
N LEU A 82 -14.44 -9.72 -1.44
CA LEU A 82 -13.78 -8.98 -0.36
C LEU A 82 -14.79 -8.26 0.54
N TYR A 83 -15.95 -7.92 0.00
CA TYR A 83 -17.00 -7.21 0.71
C TYR A 83 -17.60 -8.05 1.84
N SER A 84 -17.93 -7.39 2.95
CA SER A 84 -18.71 -8.00 4.03
C SER A 84 -19.90 -7.11 4.40
N PRO A 85 -21.00 -7.66 4.93
CA PRO A 85 -22.17 -6.86 5.33
C PRO A 85 -21.86 -5.74 6.32
N ASN A 86 -20.83 -5.91 7.17
CA ASN A 86 -20.44 -4.92 8.17
C ASN A 86 -19.34 -3.98 7.68
N TRP A 87 -18.94 -4.07 6.41
CA TRP A 87 -17.80 -3.31 5.88
C TRP A 87 -18.01 -1.80 6.03
N GLU A 88 -19.21 -1.30 5.72
CA GLU A 88 -19.53 0.14 5.79
C GLU A 88 -19.41 0.68 7.23
N ASP A 89 -19.89 -0.07 8.22
CA ASP A 89 -19.75 0.30 9.64
C ASP A 89 -18.28 0.32 10.07
N THR A 90 -17.52 -0.72 9.72
CA THR A 90 -16.09 -0.80 10.06
C THR A 90 -15.28 0.29 9.38
N LYS A 91 -15.59 0.60 8.12
CA LYS A 91 -14.92 1.65 7.34
C LYS A 91 -15.28 3.04 7.87
N THR A 92 -16.53 3.25 8.30
CA THR A 92 -16.94 4.50 8.97
C THR A 92 -16.10 4.74 10.22
N GLN A 93 -15.89 3.72 11.05
CA GLN A 93 -15.07 3.82 12.26
C GLN A 93 -13.58 4.07 11.93
N GLU A 94 -13.05 3.41 10.91
CA GLU A 94 -11.70 3.62 10.41
C GLU A 94 -11.49 5.07 9.95
N LEU A 95 -12.38 5.58 9.09
CA LEU A 95 -12.29 6.94 8.55
C LEU A 95 -12.55 8.03 9.61
N ALA A 96 -13.13 7.68 10.76
CA ALA A 96 -13.28 8.58 11.90
C ALA A 96 -12.01 8.65 12.79
N ARG A 97 -11.01 7.78 12.59
CA ARG A 97 -9.80 7.75 13.43
C ARG A 97 -9.01 9.05 13.34
N ARG A 98 -8.66 9.59 14.49
CA ARG A 98 -7.84 10.80 14.63
C ARG A 98 -6.36 10.42 14.77
N THR A 99 -5.81 9.80 13.74
CA THR A 99 -4.49 9.16 13.72
C THR A 99 -3.35 10.06 14.20
N GLY A 100 -3.40 11.36 13.93
CA GLY A 100 -2.43 12.34 14.40
C GLY A 100 -2.28 12.38 15.93
N GLU A 101 -3.37 12.14 16.68
CA GLU A 101 -3.35 12.11 18.16
C GLU A 101 -2.49 10.95 18.70
N LEU A 102 -2.37 9.86 17.93
CA LEU A 102 -1.53 8.71 18.26
C LEU A 102 -0.13 8.84 17.67
N VAL A 103 -0.03 9.26 16.42
CA VAL A 103 1.22 9.23 15.65
C VAL A 103 2.19 10.32 16.12
N ILE A 104 1.73 11.55 16.34
CA ILE A 104 2.59 12.68 16.75
C ILE A 104 3.41 12.35 18.02
N PRO A 105 2.80 11.97 19.16
CA PRO A 105 3.56 11.71 20.38
C PRO A 105 4.43 10.44 20.32
N ASN A 106 4.22 9.56 19.34
CA ASN A 106 4.94 8.30 19.20
C ASN A 106 5.91 8.28 18.00
N TRP A 107 6.05 9.38 17.26
CA TRP A 107 6.77 9.39 15.98
C TRP A 107 8.25 9.06 16.14
N ASP A 108 8.93 9.61 17.14
CA ASP A 108 10.34 9.32 17.43
C ASP A 108 10.57 7.81 17.63
N ARG A 109 9.63 7.14 18.31
CA ARG A 109 9.69 5.69 18.52
C ARG A 109 9.44 4.96 17.20
N ILE A 110 8.47 5.38 16.40
CA ILE A 110 8.16 4.79 15.08
C ILE A 110 9.39 4.90 14.17
N GLN A 111 9.98 6.08 14.03
CA GLN A 111 11.18 6.33 13.23
C GLN A 111 12.39 5.53 13.72
N LYS A 112 12.51 5.26 15.02
CA LYS A 112 13.60 4.45 15.56
C LYS A 112 13.39 2.95 15.36
N GLU A 113 12.18 2.45 15.55
CA GLU A 113 11.91 1.01 15.61
C GLU A 113 11.55 0.39 14.25
N VAL A 114 10.78 1.08 13.41
CA VAL A 114 10.31 0.53 12.11
C VAL A 114 11.48 0.20 11.16
N PRO A 115 12.48 1.07 10.95
CA PRO A 115 13.59 0.78 10.03
C PRO A 115 14.39 -0.48 10.38
N LYS A 116 14.41 -0.90 11.65
CA LYS A 116 15.13 -2.11 12.08
C LYS A 116 14.57 -3.40 11.47
N SER A 117 13.33 -3.35 10.99
CA SER A 117 12.66 -4.49 10.34
C SER A 117 12.73 -4.43 8.81
N LEU A 118 13.39 -3.41 8.24
CA LEU A 118 13.47 -3.19 6.80
C LEU A 118 14.89 -3.47 6.30
N LEU A 119 14.99 -4.07 5.11
CA LEU A 119 16.25 -4.13 4.39
C LEU A 119 16.49 -2.81 3.63
N PRO A 120 17.74 -2.31 3.56
CA PRO A 120 18.08 -1.21 2.69
C PRO A 120 17.72 -1.52 1.22
N MET A 121 17.28 -0.50 0.48
CA MET A 121 16.88 -0.65 -0.93
C MET A 121 17.98 -1.28 -1.79
N ASP A 122 19.23 -0.84 -1.60
CA ASP A 122 20.38 -1.35 -2.36
C ASP A 122 20.60 -2.85 -2.11
N ALA A 123 20.46 -3.30 -0.87
CA ALA A 123 20.57 -4.71 -0.52
C ALA A 123 19.45 -5.55 -1.14
N ILE A 124 18.21 -5.04 -1.15
CA ILE A 124 17.08 -5.70 -1.82
C ILE A 124 17.39 -5.87 -3.31
N ARG A 125 17.80 -4.79 -4.00
CA ARG A 125 18.13 -4.83 -5.44
C ARG A 125 19.31 -5.75 -5.74
N GLU A 126 20.33 -5.76 -4.90
CA GLU A 126 21.48 -6.67 -5.03
C GLU A 126 21.04 -8.13 -4.94
N TYR A 127 20.21 -8.49 -3.95
CA TYR A 127 19.71 -9.86 -3.81
C TYR A 127 18.83 -10.28 -4.99
N LEU A 128 17.94 -9.42 -5.47
CA LEU A 128 17.09 -9.72 -6.62
C LEU A 128 17.92 -9.90 -7.90
N SER A 129 18.91 -9.02 -8.12
CA SER A 129 19.85 -9.11 -9.24
C SER A 129 20.66 -10.41 -9.22
N ALA A 130 21.21 -10.79 -8.05
CA ALA A 130 21.98 -12.02 -7.88
C ALA A 130 21.15 -13.29 -8.13
N LEU A 131 19.84 -13.23 -7.90
CA LEU A 131 18.89 -14.33 -8.14
C LEU A 131 18.27 -14.28 -9.56
N GLY A 132 18.57 -13.25 -10.36
CA GLY A 132 17.99 -13.05 -11.69
C GLY A 132 16.48 -12.77 -11.65
N LEU A 133 15.98 -12.19 -10.56
CA LEU A 133 14.57 -11.85 -10.38
C LEU A 133 14.25 -10.47 -10.95
N CYS A 134 13.01 -10.27 -11.39
CA CYS A 134 12.48 -8.98 -11.82
C CYS A 134 12.64 -7.93 -10.71
N GLN A 135 12.95 -6.69 -11.11
CA GLN A 135 13.16 -5.55 -10.22
C GLN A 135 12.15 -4.42 -10.43
N ASN A 136 11.26 -4.55 -11.42
CA ASN A 136 10.12 -3.64 -11.59
C ASN A 136 8.86 -4.40 -12.03
N PRO A 137 7.66 -3.80 -11.87
CA PRO A 137 6.40 -4.45 -12.24
C PRO A 137 6.32 -4.88 -13.72
N GLN A 138 6.91 -4.10 -14.63
CA GLN A 138 6.81 -4.29 -16.09
C GLN A 138 7.59 -5.52 -16.55
N GLU A 139 8.77 -5.76 -15.97
CA GLU A 139 9.56 -6.97 -16.21
C GLU A 139 8.76 -8.23 -15.87
N LEU A 140 7.87 -8.16 -14.88
CA LEU A 140 6.99 -9.26 -14.49
C LEU A 140 5.67 -9.28 -15.30
N GLY A 141 5.41 -8.27 -16.13
CA GLY A 141 4.18 -8.14 -16.92
C GLY A 141 2.98 -7.65 -16.12
N ILE A 142 3.21 -6.90 -15.03
CA ILE A 142 2.16 -6.21 -14.27
C ILE A 142 1.94 -4.84 -14.91
N GLU A 143 0.70 -4.59 -15.32
CA GLU A 143 0.30 -3.35 -15.98
C GLU A 143 0.38 -2.15 -15.02
N ALA A 144 0.73 -0.98 -15.54
CA ALA A 144 0.88 0.25 -14.75
C ALA A 144 -0.40 0.59 -13.97
N GLU A 145 -1.57 0.40 -14.59
CA GLU A 145 -2.88 0.63 -13.99
C GLU A 145 -3.13 -0.31 -12.81
N TRP A 146 -2.59 -1.53 -12.84
CA TRP A 146 -2.71 -2.48 -11.74
C TRP A 146 -1.80 -2.08 -10.58
N VAL A 147 -0.60 -1.58 -10.88
CA VAL A 147 0.28 -1.01 -9.84
C VAL A 147 -0.40 0.18 -9.18
N GLU A 148 -0.93 1.11 -9.96
CA GLU A 148 -1.62 2.30 -9.44
C GLU A 148 -2.83 1.91 -8.57
N ALA A 149 -3.70 1.03 -9.06
CA ALA A 149 -4.85 0.55 -8.29
C ALA A 149 -4.42 -0.19 -7.02
N SER A 150 -3.35 -0.98 -7.07
CA SER A 150 -2.84 -1.71 -5.90
C SER A 150 -2.25 -0.78 -4.85
N LEU A 151 -1.53 0.29 -5.24
CA LEU A 151 -1.02 1.29 -4.30
C LEU A 151 -2.14 2.11 -3.66
N ARG A 152 -3.23 2.35 -4.39
CA ARG A 152 -4.40 3.08 -3.89
C ARG A 152 -5.29 2.24 -2.97
N SER A 153 -5.52 0.97 -3.31
CA SER A 153 -6.60 0.14 -2.72
C SER A 153 -6.12 -1.19 -2.13
N GLY A 154 -4.84 -1.55 -2.28
CA GLY A 154 -4.29 -2.85 -1.87
C GLY A 154 -4.46 -3.18 -0.38
N ARG A 155 -4.47 -2.17 0.51
CA ARG A 155 -4.68 -2.34 1.96
C ARG A 155 -6.01 -3.02 2.30
N GLU A 156 -7.01 -2.92 1.41
CA GLU A 156 -8.32 -3.57 1.58
C GLU A 156 -8.28 -5.08 1.28
N MET A 157 -7.15 -5.62 0.83
CA MET A 157 -6.98 -7.06 0.67
C MET A 157 -7.01 -7.79 2.01
N LYS A 158 -6.52 -7.14 3.08
CA LYS A 158 -6.53 -7.66 4.45
C LYS A 158 -6.91 -6.54 5.44
N PRO A 159 -8.19 -6.10 5.45
CA PRO A 159 -8.62 -4.89 6.16
C PRO A 159 -8.52 -4.98 7.70
N HIS A 160 -8.20 -6.16 8.24
CA HIS A 160 -7.93 -6.38 9.66
C HIS A 160 -6.46 -6.14 10.04
N ARG A 161 -5.59 -5.84 9.07
CA ARG A 161 -4.18 -5.52 9.27
C ARG A 161 -3.97 -4.01 9.16
N TYR A 162 -2.94 -3.53 9.84
CA TYR A 162 -2.49 -2.16 9.73
C TYR A 162 -1.05 -2.17 9.23
N THR A 163 -0.83 -1.57 8.07
CA THR A 163 0.43 -1.55 7.33
C THR A 163 0.87 -0.12 7.06
N ILE A 164 1.97 0.04 6.31
CA ILE A 164 2.43 1.36 5.90
C ILE A 164 1.44 2.08 4.98
N MET A 165 0.67 1.34 4.18
CA MET A 165 -0.33 1.92 3.30
C MET A 165 -1.48 2.54 4.09
N ASP A 166 -1.89 1.91 5.19
CA ASP A 166 -2.90 2.45 6.11
C ASP A 166 -2.40 3.74 6.76
N LEU A 167 -1.17 3.74 7.27
CA LEU A 167 -0.57 4.93 7.86
C LEU A 167 -0.43 6.06 6.84
N ALA A 168 0.03 5.78 5.62
CA ALA A 168 0.14 6.77 4.56
C ALA A 168 -1.23 7.34 4.16
N ALA A 169 -2.28 6.51 4.11
CA ALA A 169 -3.64 6.96 3.85
C ALA A 169 -4.16 7.84 4.98
N GLU A 170 -3.98 7.41 6.23
CA GLU A 170 -4.43 8.14 7.41
C GLU A 170 -3.68 9.46 7.62
N MET A 171 -2.42 9.57 7.17
CA MET A 171 -1.59 10.79 7.10
C MET A 171 -1.89 11.67 5.87
N GLY A 172 -2.75 11.23 4.95
CA GLY A 172 -3.09 11.98 3.73
C GLY A 172 -1.97 12.08 2.70
N CYS A 173 -0.96 11.20 2.76
CA CYS A 173 0.19 11.22 1.85
C CYS A 173 0.26 10.01 0.90
N LEU A 174 -0.68 9.07 0.99
CA LEU A 174 -0.68 7.87 0.14
C LEU A 174 -0.65 8.21 -1.35
N ASP A 175 -1.52 9.09 -1.83
CA ASP A 175 -1.64 9.40 -3.26
C ASP A 175 -0.39 10.10 -3.81
N SER A 176 0.19 11.04 -3.04
CA SER A 176 1.39 11.76 -3.46
C SER A 176 2.62 10.85 -3.49
N ILE A 177 2.80 10.01 -2.47
CA ILE A 177 3.87 9.02 -2.41
C ILE A 177 3.70 7.97 -3.51
N SER A 178 2.48 7.46 -3.71
CA SER A 178 2.18 6.45 -4.73
C SER A 178 2.50 6.96 -6.14
N ARG A 179 2.22 8.23 -6.44
CA ARG A 179 2.61 8.86 -7.72
C ARG A 179 4.12 8.86 -7.91
N GLY A 180 4.88 9.26 -6.89
CA GLY A 180 6.34 9.24 -6.95
C GLY A 180 6.92 7.83 -7.09
N ILE A 181 6.29 6.83 -6.46
CA ILE A 181 6.64 5.42 -6.64
C ILE A 181 6.39 4.97 -8.08
N LEU A 182 5.22 5.30 -8.65
CA LEU A 182 4.87 4.95 -10.03
C LEU A 182 5.83 5.59 -11.02
N GLU A 183 6.13 6.88 -10.90
CA GLU A 183 7.08 7.56 -11.79
C GLU A 183 8.46 6.89 -11.83
N LYS A 184 8.95 6.40 -10.67
CA LYS A 184 10.22 5.66 -10.59
C LYS A 184 10.12 4.21 -11.05
N ALA A 185 8.94 3.59 -10.95
CA ALA A 185 8.73 2.21 -11.32
C ALA A 185 8.44 2.05 -12.82
N LEU A 186 7.86 3.07 -13.47
CA LEU A 186 7.54 3.09 -14.90
C LEU A 186 8.64 3.69 -15.78
N GLY A 187 9.60 4.42 -15.19
CA GLY A 187 10.70 5.13 -15.89
C GLY A 187 12.01 4.38 -15.84
#